data_AF-A0A1I7GK08-F1
#
_entry.id   AF-A0A1I7GK08-F1
#
_cell.length_a   1.000
_cell.length_b   1.000
_cell.length_c   1.000
_cell.angle_alpha   90.00
_cell.angle_beta   90.00
_cell.angle_gamma   90.00
#
_symmetry.space_group_name_H-M   'P 1'
#
loop_
_entity.id
_entity.type
_entity.pdbx_description
1 polymer ?
#
loop_
_entity_poly.entity_id
_entity_poly.type
_entity_poly.pdbx_seq_one_letter_code
_entity_poly.pdbx_strand_id
1 'polypeptide(L)'
;MYDIEPELKAKLVQLHIQEGRTFKSLSDEYGYPASTISRWVREYRQKAVKDRERAKALADMEKLYKLQKENEELRKENDFLKKAAAFFAKESR
;
A
#
# COMPACT_ATOMS: atom_id res chain seq x y z
N MET A 1 -6.82 -17.20 24.11
CA MET A 1 -7.28 -17.10 22.72
C MET A 1 -7.42 -15.60 22.48
N TYR A 2 -6.60 -14.99 21.61
CA TYR A 2 -6.73 -13.55 21.35
C TYR A 2 -8.06 -13.34 20.63
N ASP A 3 -8.98 -12.56 21.21
CA ASP A 3 -10.16 -12.08 20.51
C ASP A 3 -9.67 -11.20 19.36
N ILE A 4 -9.70 -11.78 18.15
CA ILE A 4 -9.31 -11.07 16.94
C ILE A 4 -10.45 -10.13 16.61
N GLU A 5 -10.28 -8.85 16.92
CA GLU A 5 -11.24 -7.82 16.52
C GLU A 5 -11.36 -7.82 14.98
N PRO A 6 -12.56 -8.11 14.43
CA PRO A 6 -12.76 -8.23 12.98
C PRO A 6 -12.37 -6.95 12.23
N GLU A 7 -12.57 -5.79 12.87
CA GLU A 7 -12.21 -4.48 12.33
C GLU A 7 -10.70 -4.32 12.20
N LEU A 8 -9.93 -4.73 13.23
CA LEU A 8 -8.48 -4.65 13.20
C LEU A 8 -7.88 -5.58 12.14
N LYS A 9 -8.43 -6.78 11.98
CA LYS A 9 -8.05 -7.70 10.89
C LYS A 9 -8.29 -7.06 9.52
N ALA A 10 -9.45 -6.45 9.29
CA ALA A 10 -9.78 -5.79 8.03
C ALA A 10 -8.83 -4.61 7.76
N LYS A 11 -8.54 -3.80 8.79
CA LYS A 11 -7.59 -2.68 8.72
C LYS A 11 -6.20 -3.14 8.31
N LEU A 12 -5.65 -4.19 8.93
CA LEU A 12 -4.31 -4.70 8.63
C LEU A 12 -4.20 -5.22 7.19
N VAL A 13 -5.25 -5.87 6.68
CA VAL A 13 -5.31 -6.31 5.28
C VAL A 13 -5.30 -5.10 4.34
N GLN A 14 -6.10 -4.08 4.64
CA GLN A 14 -6.17 -2.87 3.82
C GLN A 14 -4.84 -2.11 3.82
N LEU A 15 -4.19 -1.93 4.97
CA LEU A 15 -2.87 -1.28 5.08
C LEU A 15 -1.82 -1.98 4.21
N HIS A 16 -1.85 -3.32 4.18
CA HIS A 16 -0.92 -4.07 3.33
C HIS A 16 -1.21 -3.86 1.83
N ILE A 17 -2.48 -3.97 1.42
CA ILE A 17 -2.86 -3.97 0.00
C ILE A 17 -2.82 -2.55 -0.60
N GLN A 18 -3.34 -1.57 0.14
CA GLN A 18 -3.50 -0.19 -0.33
C GLN A 18 -2.25 0.66 -0.10
N GLU A 19 -1.56 0.49 1.03
CA GLU A 19 -0.36 1.29 1.35
C GLU A 19 0.95 0.55 1.09
N GLY A 20 0.90 -0.76 0.79
CA GLY A 20 2.09 -1.57 0.54
C GLY A 20 2.93 -1.87 1.79
N ARG A 21 2.36 -1.70 2.99
CA ARG A 21 3.04 -1.95 4.26
C ARG A 21 3.52 -3.40 4.35
N THR A 22 4.73 -3.64 4.83
CA THR A 22 5.24 -5.02 4.98
C THR A 22 4.59 -5.73 6.16
N PHE A 23 4.47 -7.06 6.10
CA PHE A 23 3.96 -7.84 7.24
C PHE A 23 4.79 -7.65 8.50
N LYS A 24 6.11 -7.42 8.36
CA LYS A 24 7.00 -7.12 9.47
C LYS A 24 6.65 -5.78 10.12
N SER A 25 6.52 -4.71 9.33
CA SER A 25 6.10 -3.39 9.84
C SER A 25 4.77 -3.45 10.58
N LEU A 26 3.79 -4.20 10.04
CA LEU A 26 2.50 -4.39 10.69
C LEU A 26 2.60 -5.25 11.94
N SER A 27 3.44 -6.27 11.94
CA SER A 27 3.71 -7.11 13.11
C SER A 27 4.33 -6.31 14.25
N ASP A 28 5.31 -5.46 13.94
CA ASP A 28 6.03 -4.64 14.91
C ASP A 28 5.10 -3.57 15.54
N GLU A 29 4.18 -2.99 14.76
CA GLU A 29 3.24 -1.95 15.23
C GLU A 29 2.03 -2.51 15.98
N TYR A 30 1.45 -3.61 15.49
CA TYR A 30 0.16 -4.12 16.00
C TYR A 30 0.30 -5.37 16.87
N GLY A 31 1.50 -5.91 17.05
CA GLY A 31 1.78 -7.04 17.94
C GLY A 31 1.28 -8.40 17.45
N TYR A 32 0.79 -8.50 16.20
CA TYR A 32 0.38 -9.78 15.61
C TYR A 32 1.51 -10.42 14.81
N PRO A 33 1.72 -11.74 14.91
CA PRO A 33 2.72 -12.42 14.08
C PRO A 33 2.52 -12.16 12.59
N ALA A 34 3.59 -11.85 11.87
CA ALA A 34 3.56 -11.63 10.42
C ALA A 34 2.89 -12.79 9.63
N SER A 35 3.03 -14.03 10.11
CA SER A 35 2.37 -15.21 9.54
C SER A 35 0.84 -15.15 9.67
N THR A 36 0.33 -14.66 10.80
CA THR A 36 -1.10 -14.45 11.04
C THR A 36 -1.66 -13.38 10.11
N ILE A 37 -0.96 -12.25 9.97
CA ILE A 37 -1.35 -11.15 9.07
C ILE A 37 -1.35 -11.65 7.61
N SER A 38 -0.32 -12.39 7.21
CA SER A 38 -0.23 -13.00 5.87
C SER A 38 -1.41 -13.94 5.59
N ARG A 39 -1.78 -14.78 6.56
CA ARG A 39 -2.96 -15.65 6.47
C ARG A 39 -4.24 -14.83 6.27
N TRP A 40 -4.42 -13.73 6.99
CA TRP A 40 -5.60 -12.87 6.84
C TRP A 40 -5.70 -12.23 5.45
N VAL A 41 -4.58 -11.76 4.90
CA VAL A 41 -4.53 -11.24 3.53
C VAL A 41 -4.90 -12.33 2.52
N ARG A 42 -4.36 -13.55 2.69
CA ARG A 42 -4.70 -14.69 1.83
C ARG A 42 -6.19 -15.04 1.90
N GLU A 43 -6.75 -15.11 3.11
CA GLU A 43 -8.18 -15.36 3.32
C GLU A 43 -9.05 -14.28 2.68
N TYR A 44 -8.64 -13.00 2.79
CA TYR A 44 -9.35 -11.88 2.15
C TYR A 44 -9.36 -12.03 0.63
N ARG A 45 -8.19 -12.29 0.01
CA ARG A 45 -8.07 -12.51 -1.44
C ARG A 45 -8.91 -13.69 -1.91
N GLN A 46 -8.90 -14.81 -1.18
CA GLN A 46 -9.72 -15.97 -1.51
C GLN A 46 -11.23 -15.70 -1.41
N LYS A 47 -11.65 -14.95 -0.39
CA LYS A 47 -13.06 -14.53 -0.27
C LYS A 47 -13.45 -13.57 -1.38
N ALA A 48 -12.55 -12.71 -1.84
CA ALA A 48 -12.77 -11.80 -2.95
C ALA A 48 -13.03 -12.57 -4.26
N VAL A 49 -12.35 -13.68 -4.53
CA VAL A 49 -12.61 -14.49 -5.73
C VAL A 49 -14.05 -15.00 -5.81
N LYS A 50 -14.70 -15.22 -4.65
CA LYS A 50 -16.07 -15.76 -4.57
C LYS A 50 -17.17 -14.69 -4.59
N ASP A 51 -16.80 -13.41 -4.56
CA ASP A 51 -17.71 -12.28 -4.37
C ASP A 51 -17.29 -11.12 -5.28
N ARG A 52 -18.16 -10.78 -6.24
CA ARG A 52 -17.87 -9.77 -7.27
C ARG A 52 -17.56 -8.39 -6.69
N GLU A 53 -18.28 -7.97 -5.64
CA GLU A 53 -18.07 -6.67 -5.02
C GLU A 53 -16.73 -6.62 -4.28
N ARG A 54 -16.38 -7.71 -3.58
CA ARG A 54 -15.07 -7.83 -2.93
C ARG A 54 -13.93 -7.95 -3.92
N ALA A 55 -14.12 -8.64 -5.05
CA ALA A 55 -13.15 -8.70 -6.13
C ALA A 55 -12.85 -7.31 -6.70
N LYS A 56 -13.90 -6.51 -6.94
CA LYS A 56 -13.78 -5.13 -7.39
C LYS A 56 -13.05 -4.27 -6.36
N ALA A 57 -13.45 -4.33 -5.09
CA ALA A 57 -12.80 -3.58 -4.02
C ALA A 57 -11.30 -3.93 -3.89
N LEU A 58 -10.94 -5.22 -3.98
CA LEU A 58 -9.55 -5.66 -3.97
C LEU A 58 -8.77 -5.06 -5.16
N ALA A 59 -9.32 -5.14 -6.37
CA ALA A 59 -8.69 -4.59 -7.56
C ALA A 59 -8.52 -3.06 -7.48
N ASP A 60 -9.51 -2.35 -6.92
CA ASP A 60 -9.45 -0.91 -6.73
C ASP A 60 -8.35 -0.52 -5.72
N MET A 61 -8.20 -1.26 -4.62
CA MET A 61 -7.11 -1.04 -3.65
C MET A 61 -5.73 -1.27 -4.27
N GLU A 62 -5.55 -2.33 -5.05
CA GLU A 62 -4.27 -2.62 -5.73
C GLU A 62 -3.94 -1.56 -6.79
N LYS A 63 -4.95 -1.10 -7.54
CA LYS A 63 -4.79 -0.02 -8.51
C LYS A 63 -4.40 1.28 -7.82
N LEU A 64 -5.04 1.60 -6.69
CA LEU A 64 -4.73 2.81 -5.93
C LEU A 64 -3.26 2.79 -5.45
N TYR A 65 -2.79 1.67 -4.91
CA TYR A 65 -1.40 1.50 -4.50
C TYR A 65 -0.42 1.73 -5.67
N LYS A 66 -0.70 1.13 -6.84
CA LYS A 66 0.13 1.30 -8.03
C LYS A 66 0.19 2.76 -8.47
N LEU A 67 -0.95 3.43 -8.53
CA LEU A 67 -1.04 4.85 -8.91
C LEU A 67 -0.30 5.76 -7.91
N GLN A 68 -0.37 5.46 -6.62
CA GLN A 68 0.38 6.22 -5.61
C GLN A 68 1.89 6.10 -5.82
N LYS A 69 2.39 4.90 -6.11
CA LYS A 69 3.82 4.70 -6.43
C LYS A 69 4.26 5.44 -7.67
N GLU A 70 3.49 5.32 -8.75
CA GLU A 70 3.78 6.00 -10.01
C GLU A 70 3.77 7.52 -9.82
N ASN A 71 2.82 8.06 -9.03
CA ASN A 71 2.78 9.48 -8.71
C ASN A 71 4.02 9.92 -7.90
N GLU A 72 4.47 9.12 -6.93
CA GLU A 72 5.68 9.41 -6.16
C GLU A 72 6.92 9.46 -7.05
N GLU A 73 7.07 8.52 -7.99
CA GLU A 73 8.16 8.48 -8.96
C GLU A 73 8.14 9.69 -9.89
N LEU A 74 6.98 10.01 -10.47
CA LEU A 74 6.80 11.17 -11.34
C LEU A 74 7.09 12.48 -10.60
N ARG A 75 6.71 12.59 -9.32
CA ARG A 75 7.03 13.76 -8.50
C ARG A 75 8.54 13.90 -8.27
N LYS A 76 9.25 12.82 -7.98
CA LYS A 76 10.71 12.83 -7.83
C LYS A 76 11.40 13.27 -9.13
N GLU A 77 10.97 12.76 -10.27
CA GLU A 77 11.50 13.16 -11.58
C GLU A 77 11.20 14.63 -11.89
N ASN A 78 9.97 15.09 -11.63
CA ASN A 78 9.59 16.48 -11.81
C ASN A 78 10.43 17.44 -10.94
N ASP A 79 10.66 17.07 -9.68
CA ASP A 79 11.49 17.84 -8.75
C ASP A 79 12.96 17.86 -9.18
N PHE A 80 13.47 16.76 -9.73
CA PHE A 80 14.81 16.69 -10.30
C PHE A 80 14.95 17.63 -11.52
N LEU A 81 14.01 17.56 -12.47
CA LEU A 81 14.00 18.42 -13.66
C LEU A 81 13.88 19.90 -13.31
N LYS A 82 13.04 20.25 -12.33
CA LYS A 82 12.93 21.64 -11.82
C LYS A 82 14.26 22.13 -11.24
N LYS A 83 14.95 21.30 -10.46
CA LYS A 83 16.28 21.63 -9.91
C LYS A 83 17.31 21.82 -11.02
N ALA A 84 17.30 20.95 -12.03
CA ALA A 84 18.19 21.07 -13.19
C ALA A 84 17.91 22.36 -13.98
N ALA A 85 16.64 22.67 -14.29
CA ALA A 85 16.27 23.91 -14.98
C ALA A 85 16.69 25.16 -14.19
N ALA A 86 16.50 25.15 -12.87
CA ALA A 86 16.92 26.25 -11.99
C ALA A 86 18.45 26.39 -11.92
N PHE A 87 19.20 25.30 -12.04
CA PHE A 87 20.67 25.32 -12.12
C PHE A 87 21.13 25.96 -13.45
N PHE A 88 20.62 25.48 -14.59
CA PHE A 88 21.01 26.02 -15.90
C PHE A 88 20.65 27.49 -16.08
N ALA A 89 19.47 27.93 -15.59
CA ALA A 89 19.08 29.33 -15.64
C ALA A 89 19.99 30.27 -14.82
N LYS A 90 20.73 29.74 -13.84
CA LYS A 90 21.71 30.51 -13.06
C LYS A 90 23.08 30.59 -13.73
N GLU A 91 23.48 29.57 -14.49
CA GLU A 91 24.76 29.56 -15.23
C GLU A 91 24.72 30.39 -16.51
N SER A 92 23.54 30.60 -17.11
CA SER A 92 23.40 31.44 -18.31
C SER A 92 23.35 32.95 -18.02
N ARG A 93 23.84 33.38 -16.84
CA ARG A 93 23.95 34.78 -16.41
C ARG A 93 25.40 35.16 -16.20
#